data_AF-A0A158NR87-F1
#
_entry.id   AF-A0A158NR87-F1
#
_cell.length_a   1.000
_cell.length_b   1.000
_cell.length_c   1.000
_cell.angle_alpha   90.00
_cell.angle_beta   90.00
_cell.angle_gamma   90.00
#
_symmetry.space_group_name_H-M   'P 1'
#
loop_
_entity.id
_entity.type
_entity.pdbx_description
1 polymer ?
#
loop_
_entity_poly.entity_id
_entity_poly.type
_entity_poly.pdbx_seq_one_letter_code
_entity_poly.pdbx_strand_id
1 'polypeptide(L)'
;MASVVSCSKMLSLLVNRKNINMLINVLIKKPYRPLEMDEMRIRYKFDRLIYINTLYYTILVETTCACITVTSLFTMFRKGNLTYRAWLPYDYYSSSIIFCLTYAHQLISLTAGSLVNVACDSLICGLLVHICCQIEILECRLSKVSNDGTLRDCVRHHDSILQYAFRLNNKFRMTIAMQFVVSTLVVCSNLYQMTKSTSLNANYLPLILYMSCMLTQIFIYCWYGNEVKLKSIQLLDNVFAINWMTMNRNLKRNLLIIMSRAAVPIEFTSAYVLSMNLDSFVGLLKTSYSAYNILKQVLKFTLKILTVVGCWPPNSWTSLCKRTIYNVYTISIILLLFTFMLPQLMDIVLNVNNANDFTDTFYIMLAMIISCCKMVGLLINRNNIGILTNILTQKPFIPLEADEIEIRQKFDKTIQTNTLWYTILVETTCACVMLTSLFTDFRKAMVIACCKMLSLLLNRKNIEVLTDALVEKPFRPLESDEIEIRQKYNNIIRFAYTINEKFRIIIAVQFIASMLVVCSNLYRLAKTTLSPKYIPLMLYTICMCSQILIYCWYGNEIKLKSIQFSDEIFGMDWITAHRKVRENLIMIMNRSLIPIEFSSAHILTVNLDSFVKLLKMSYSVYNILKQTK
;
A
#
# COMPACT_ATOMS: atom_id res chain seq x y z
N MET A 1 3.05 7.92 17.19
CA MET A 1 4.16 7.54 16.29
C MET A 1 5.41 8.36 16.58
N ALA A 2 5.46 9.68 16.36
CA ALA A 2 6.66 10.49 16.67
C ALA A 2 7.17 10.35 18.13
N SER A 3 6.26 10.26 19.11
CA SER A 3 6.61 9.94 20.51
C SER A 3 7.39 8.62 20.66
N VAL A 4 7.00 7.57 19.94
CA VAL A 4 7.68 6.26 19.95
C VAL A 4 9.11 6.38 19.41
N VAL A 5 9.34 7.23 18.41
CA VAL A 5 10.69 7.53 17.88
C VAL A 5 11.54 8.25 18.91
N SER A 6 11.00 9.29 19.56
CA SER A 6 11.73 10.03 20.61
C SER A 6 12.10 9.10 21.78
N CYS A 7 11.15 8.27 22.25
CA CYS A 7 11.42 7.24 23.27
C CYS A 7 12.43 6.17 22.82
N SER A 8 12.38 5.69 21.57
CA SER A 8 13.33 4.66 21.09
C SER A 8 14.75 5.20 20.95
N LYS A 9 14.91 6.46 20.55
CA LYS A 9 16.21 7.17 20.57
C LYS A 9 16.72 7.37 21.98
N MET A 10 15.87 7.87 22.89
CA MET A 10 16.23 8.07 24.30
C MET A 10 16.68 6.75 24.95
N LEU A 11 15.95 5.66 24.73
CA LEU A 11 16.34 4.33 25.19
C LEU A 11 17.67 3.85 24.57
N SER A 12 17.86 4.06 23.26
CA SER A 12 19.12 3.74 22.56
C SER A 12 20.31 4.51 23.14
N LEU A 13 20.16 5.81 23.42
CA LEU A 13 21.19 6.62 24.07
C LEU A 13 21.47 6.17 25.50
N LEU A 14 20.45 5.82 26.29
CA LEU A 14 20.62 5.33 27.66
C LEU A 14 21.38 3.99 27.69
N VAL A 15 20.96 3.02 26.85
CA VAL A 15 21.62 1.71 26.72
C VAL A 15 23.06 1.87 26.20
N ASN A 16 23.30 2.77 25.25
CA ASN A 16 24.63 3.00 24.69
C ASN A 16 25.46 4.06 25.43
N ARG A 17 25.00 4.65 26.54
CA ARG A 17 25.66 5.79 27.21
C ARG A 17 27.15 5.57 27.50
N LYS A 18 27.52 4.37 27.98
CA LYS A 18 28.94 3.98 28.20
C LYS A 18 29.75 3.93 26.89
N ASN A 19 29.15 3.43 25.81
CA ASN A 19 29.79 3.37 24.48
C ASN A 19 29.93 4.75 23.85
N ILE A 20 28.92 5.62 24.00
CA ILE A 20 28.92 7.00 23.49
C ILE A 20 29.98 7.83 24.22
N ASN A 21 30.05 7.75 25.56
CA ASN A 21 31.11 8.39 26.33
C ASN A 21 32.50 7.88 25.92
N MET A 22 32.66 6.58 25.61
CA MET A 22 33.92 6.05 25.08
C MET A 22 34.25 6.65 23.70
N LEU A 23 33.29 6.71 22.77
CA LEU A 23 33.48 7.31 21.43
C LEU A 23 33.86 8.79 21.51
N ILE A 24 33.21 9.57 22.38
CA ILE A 24 33.53 10.99 22.60
C ILE A 24 34.92 11.14 23.23
N ASN A 25 35.24 10.38 24.28
CA ASN A 25 36.53 10.43 24.96
C ASN A 25 37.70 9.98 24.07
N VAL A 26 37.45 9.15 23.06
CA VAL A 26 38.43 8.74 22.05
C VAL A 26 38.82 9.91 21.13
N LEU A 27 37.88 10.81 20.78
CA LEU A 27 38.17 12.00 19.97
C LEU A 27 39.11 13.02 20.64
N ILE A 28 39.30 12.93 21.96
CA ILE A 28 40.17 13.82 22.76
C ILE A 28 41.59 13.25 22.90
N LYS A 29 41.80 11.96 22.59
CA LYS A 29 43.08 11.24 22.71
C LYS A 29 43.79 11.12 21.36
N LYS A 30 45.10 10.85 21.37
CA LYS A 30 45.80 10.42 20.14
C LYS A 30 45.18 9.09 19.64
N PRO A 31 45.03 8.86 18.33
CA PRO A 31 45.46 9.73 17.22
C PRO A 31 44.52 10.91 16.91
N TYR A 32 43.27 10.91 17.38
CA TYR A 32 42.22 11.84 16.94
C TYR A 32 42.39 13.31 17.37
N ARG A 33 43.11 13.54 18.48
CA ARG A 33 43.40 14.87 19.01
C ARG A 33 44.14 15.72 17.96
N PRO A 34 43.70 16.97 17.69
CA PRO A 34 44.47 17.91 16.87
C PRO A 34 45.75 18.35 17.61
N LEU A 35 46.84 18.48 16.86
CA LEU A 35 48.19 18.84 17.34
C LEU A 35 48.67 20.17 16.74
N GLU A 36 48.32 20.44 15.48
CA GLU A 36 48.77 21.63 14.74
C GLU A 36 47.66 22.68 14.54
N MET A 37 48.07 23.91 14.23
CA MET A 37 47.18 25.04 13.92
C MET A 37 46.15 24.73 12.82
N ASP A 38 46.57 24.04 11.76
CA ASP A 38 45.69 23.68 10.64
C ASP A 38 44.65 22.62 11.06
N GLU A 39 45.05 21.63 11.86
CA GLU A 39 44.14 20.61 12.41
C GLU A 39 43.10 21.22 13.35
N MET A 40 43.51 22.21 14.16
CA MET A 40 42.59 23.00 14.99
C MET A 40 41.63 23.85 14.16
N ARG A 41 42.10 24.45 13.05
CA ARG A 41 41.25 25.20 12.11
C ARG A 41 40.22 24.29 11.42
N ILE A 42 40.62 23.09 10.98
CA ILE A 42 39.72 22.08 10.43
C ILE A 42 38.69 21.64 11.47
N ARG A 43 39.11 21.37 12.71
CA ARG A 43 38.20 20.99 13.79
C ARG A 43 37.17 22.07 14.08
N TYR A 44 37.60 23.33 14.23
CA TYR A 44 36.71 24.47 14.44
C TYR A 44 35.70 24.67 13.29
N LYS A 45 36.13 24.50 12.02
CA LYS A 45 35.26 24.56 10.84
C LYS A 45 34.09 23.57 10.94
N PHE A 46 34.37 22.31 11.29
CA PHE A 46 33.33 21.28 11.43
C PHE A 46 32.48 21.44 12.69
N ASP A 47 33.10 21.81 13.82
CA ASP A 47 32.36 22.05 15.07
C ASP A 47 31.38 23.24 14.90
N ARG A 48 31.77 24.29 14.16
CA ARG A 48 30.89 25.42 13.79
C ARG A 48 29.76 24.99 12.84
N LEU A 49 30.02 24.07 11.90
CA LEU A 49 29.00 23.53 10.99
C LEU A 49 27.95 22.71 11.77
N ILE A 50 28.38 21.86 12.71
CA ILE A 50 27.49 21.08 13.58
C ILE A 50 26.60 22.02 14.42
N TYR A 51 27.20 23.08 14.99
CA TYR A 51 26.47 24.08 15.77
C TYR A 51 25.41 24.82 14.93
N ILE A 52 25.79 25.37 13.77
CA ILE A 52 24.86 26.14 12.90
C ILE A 52 23.71 25.26 12.41
N ASN A 53 23.98 24.03 11.95
CA ASN A 53 22.94 23.14 11.44
C ASN A 53 22.03 22.60 12.56
N THR A 54 22.58 22.39 13.77
CA THR A 54 21.78 22.07 14.96
C THR A 54 20.88 23.25 15.35
N LEU A 55 21.37 24.49 15.30
CA LEU A 55 20.59 25.69 15.60
C LEU A 55 19.41 25.85 14.63
N TYR A 56 19.64 25.76 13.31
CA TYR A 56 18.55 25.82 12.31
C TYR A 56 17.53 24.69 12.47
N TYR A 57 17.98 23.45 12.74
CA TYR A 57 17.07 22.32 12.96
C TYR A 57 16.24 22.49 14.24
N THR A 58 16.84 23.02 15.31
CA THR A 58 16.15 23.34 16.57
C THR A 58 15.10 24.42 16.35
N ILE A 59 15.43 25.50 15.64
CA ILE A 59 14.49 26.59 15.31
C ILE A 59 13.30 26.06 14.50
N LEU A 60 13.55 25.21 13.48
CA LEU A 60 12.47 24.61 12.67
C LEU A 60 11.52 23.74 13.52
N VAL A 61 12.05 22.93 14.42
CA VAL A 61 11.24 22.05 15.28
C VAL A 61 10.48 22.83 16.34
N GLU A 62 11.11 23.78 17.02
CA GLU A 62 10.46 24.55 18.09
C GLU A 62 9.45 25.58 17.57
N THR A 63 9.69 26.20 16.40
CA THR A 63 8.66 27.04 15.74
C THR A 63 7.46 26.20 15.29
N THR A 64 7.68 24.97 14.83
CA THR A 64 6.61 24.01 14.53
C THR A 64 5.84 23.60 15.79
N CYS A 65 6.55 23.33 16.89
CA CYS A 65 5.94 23.01 18.17
C CYS A 65 5.08 24.17 18.68
N ALA A 66 5.61 25.40 18.70
CA ALA A 66 4.88 26.62 19.05
C ALA A 66 3.65 26.84 18.15
N CYS A 67 3.75 26.59 16.84
CA CYS A 67 2.61 26.69 15.92
C CYS A 67 1.50 25.69 16.27
N ILE A 68 1.86 24.46 16.64
CA ILE A 68 0.92 23.43 17.09
C ILE A 68 0.25 23.83 18.42
N THR A 69 1.01 24.30 19.41
CA THR A 69 0.46 24.69 20.73
C THR A 69 -0.47 25.90 20.62
N VAL A 70 -0.09 26.94 19.87
CA VAL A 70 -0.91 28.12 19.56
C VAL A 70 -2.20 27.71 18.85
N THR A 71 -2.11 26.88 17.80
CA THR A 71 -3.30 26.41 17.06
C THR A 71 -4.24 25.59 17.97
N SER A 72 -3.70 24.77 18.86
CA SER A 72 -4.52 24.00 19.82
C SER A 72 -5.21 24.90 20.85
N LEU A 73 -4.52 25.92 21.37
CA LEU A 73 -5.10 26.90 22.30
C LEU A 73 -6.29 27.65 21.66
N PHE A 74 -6.13 28.13 20.42
CA PHE A 74 -7.21 28.84 19.73
C PHE A 74 -8.38 27.94 19.27
N THR A 75 -8.14 26.65 19.01
CA THR A 75 -9.15 25.77 18.36
C THR A 75 -9.71 24.62 19.21
N MET A 76 -8.92 24.01 20.09
CA MET A 76 -9.29 22.84 20.89
C MET A 76 -9.60 23.22 22.34
N PHE A 77 -8.73 24.00 22.99
CA PHE A 77 -8.93 24.48 24.35
C PHE A 77 -10.23 25.27 24.48
N ARG A 78 -10.48 26.23 23.55
CA ARG A 78 -11.75 26.98 23.44
C ARG A 78 -12.99 26.10 23.22
N LYS A 79 -12.83 24.82 22.87
CA LYS A 79 -13.91 23.84 22.69
C LYS A 79 -13.94 22.76 23.78
N GLY A 80 -13.21 22.93 24.89
CA GLY A 80 -13.13 21.92 25.96
C GLY A 80 -12.54 20.58 25.51
N ASN A 81 -11.64 20.60 24.51
CA ASN A 81 -11.00 19.41 23.95
C ASN A 81 -9.50 19.42 24.21
N LEU A 82 -8.93 18.25 24.52
CA LEU A 82 -7.49 18.06 24.65
C LEU A 82 -6.78 18.14 23.28
N THR A 83 -5.54 18.66 23.25
CA THR A 83 -4.68 18.75 22.06
C THR A 83 -4.54 17.40 21.35
N TYR A 84 -4.27 16.35 22.14
CA TYR A 84 -4.22 14.98 21.68
C TYR A 84 -5.27 14.14 22.41
N ARG A 85 -6.02 13.34 21.65
CA ARG A 85 -6.96 12.37 22.23
C ARG A 85 -6.18 11.24 22.91
N ALA A 86 -6.27 11.18 24.23
CA ALA A 86 -5.75 10.11 25.05
C ALA A 86 -6.89 9.54 25.90
N TRP A 87 -6.78 8.27 26.28
CA TRP A 87 -7.60 7.70 27.35
C TRP A 87 -6.89 7.93 28.69
N LEU A 88 -7.65 8.26 29.72
CA LEU A 88 -7.17 8.55 31.07
C LEU A 88 -8.03 7.78 32.08
N PRO A 89 -7.47 7.33 33.22
CA PRO A 89 -8.21 6.57 34.23
C PRO A 89 -9.15 7.43 35.09
N TYR A 90 -9.16 8.75 34.89
CA TYR A 90 -10.04 9.71 35.54
C TYR A 90 -10.80 10.52 34.48
N ASP A 91 -12.03 10.93 34.78
CA ASP A 91 -12.80 11.81 33.91
C ASP A 91 -12.26 13.24 34.02
N TYR A 92 -11.68 13.75 32.92
CA TYR A 92 -11.13 15.11 32.85
C TYR A 92 -12.21 16.18 32.62
N TYR A 93 -13.47 15.80 32.38
CA TYR A 93 -14.61 16.72 32.38
C TYR A 93 -15.12 17.04 33.80
N SER A 94 -14.69 16.29 34.83
CA SER A 94 -15.21 16.45 36.21
C SER A 94 -14.87 17.79 36.86
N SER A 95 -13.75 18.42 36.47
CA SER A 95 -13.43 19.80 36.89
C SER A 95 -12.49 20.49 35.90
N SER A 96 -12.68 21.81 35.75
CA SER A 96 -11.83 22.67 34.91
C SER A 96 -10.36 22.65 35.32
N ILE A 97 -10.06 22.40 36.60
CA ILE A 97 -8.69 22.32 37.12
C ILE A 97 -8.01 21.04 36.60
N ILE A 98 -8.68 19.89 36.66
CA ILE A 98 -8.16 18.62 36.12
C ILE A 98 -7.96 18.72 34.60
N PHE A 99 -8.91 19.34 33.89
CA PHE A 99 -8.75 19.63 32.45
C PHE A 99 -7.50 20.47 32.17
N CYS A 100 -7.32 21.60 32.86
CA CYS A 100 -6.17 22.48 32.66
C CYS A 100 -4.83 21.81 33.00
N LEU A 101 -4.75 21.05 34.09
CA LEU A 101 -3.54 20.29 34.46
C LEU A 101 -3.22 19.22 33.41
N THR A 102 -4.23 18.48 32.95
CA THR A 102 -4.08 17.46 31.88
C THR A 102 -3.61 18.10 30.57
N TYR A 103 -4.19 19.24 30.19
CA TYR A 103 -3.84 19.97 28.99
C TYR A 103 -2.41 20.54 29.05
N ALA A 104 -2.03 21.15 30.18
CA ALA A 104 -0.66 21.63 30.42
C ALA A 104 0.36 20.48 30.36
N HIS A 105 0.06 19.34 30.98
CA HIS A 105 0.89 18.13 30.89
C HIS A 105 1.09 17.66 29.45
N GLN A 106 0.04 17.70 28.60
CA GLN A 106 0.18 17.38 27.17
C GLN A 106 1.10 18.36 26.43
N LEU A 107 1.03 19.66 26.72
CA LEU A 107 1.91 20.66 26.10
C LEU A 107 3.38 20.50 26.53
N ILE A 108 3.63 20.29 27.83
CA ILE A 108 4.97 20.05 28.38
C ILE A 108 5.56 18.74 27.84
N SER A 109 4.73 17.69 27.70
CA SER A 109 5.15 16.44 27.08
C SER A 109 5.51 16.58 25.60
N LEU A 110 4.84 17.49 24.88
CA LEU A 110 5.13 17.77 23.47
C LEU A 110 6.48 18.47 23.30
N THR A 111 6.74 19.56 24.05
CA THR A 111 8.01 20.30 23.97
C THR A 111 9.19 19.47 24.49
N ALA A 112 9.05 18.80 25.64
CA ALA A 112 10.10 17.91 26.12
C ALA A 112 10.40 16.77 25.11
N GLY A 113 9.35 16.23 24.46
CA GLY A 113 9.49 15.22 23.42
C GLY A 113 10.17 15.70 22.14
N SER A 114 9.98 16.98 21.74
CA SER A 114 10.65 17.59 20.59
C SER A 114 12.12 17.90 20.87
N LEU A 115 12.44 18.52 22.02
CA LEU A 115 13.82 18.77 22.43
C LEU A 115 14.64 17.47 22.53
N VAL A 116 14.09 16.41 23.14
CA VAL A 116 14.77 15.09 23.22
C VAL A 116 15.04 14.53 21.82
N ASN A 117 14.09 14.63 20.89
CA ASN A 117 14.29 14.18 19.52
C ASN A 117 15.43 14.95 18.83
N VAL A 118 15.41 16.29 18.89
CA VAL A 118 16.44 17.15 18.29
C VAL A 118 17.82 16.85 18.88
N ALA A 119 17.93 16.74 20.21
CA ALA A 119 19.19 16.43 20.87
C ALA A 119 19.76 15.05 20.47
N CYS A 120 18.90 14.04 20.28
CA CYS A 120 19.31 12.73 19.79
C CYS A 120 19.85 12.80 18.35
N ASP A 121 19.14 13.51 17.47
CA ASP A 121 19.51 13.63 16.05
C ASP A 121 20.80 14.42 15.87
N SER A 122 20.91 15.58 16.51
CA SER A 122 22.13 16.39 16.50
C SER A 122 23.34 15.67 17.08
N LEU A 123 23.18 14.83 18.11
CA LEU A 123 24.27 14.01 18.63
C LEU A 123 24.75 12.96 17.62
N ILE A 124 23.84 12.20 17.02
CA ILE A 124 24.22 11.16 16.04
C ILE A 124 24.84 11.81 14.79
N CYS A 125 24.28 12.92 14.33
CA CYS A 125 24.80 13.68 13.19
C CYS A 125 26.16 14.32 13.50
N GLY A 126 26.38 14.88 14.69
CA GLY A 126 27.68 15.40 15.11
C GLY A 126 28.76 14.31 15.14
N LEU A 127 28.43 13.10 15.61
CA LEU A 127 29.33 11.95 15.58
C LEU A 127 29.66 11.48 14.15
N LEU A 128 28.73 11.62 13.19
CA LEU A 128 28.99 11.39 11.76
C LEU A 128 29.89 12.48 11.16
N VAL A 129 29.60 13.76 11.40
CA VAL A 129 30.41 14.88 10.89
C VAL A 129 31.83 14.86 11.45
N HIS A 130 32.03 14.39 12.69
CA HIS A 130 33.36 14.17 13.24
C HIS A 130 34.18 13.13 12.45
N ILE A 131 33.56 12.18 11.72
CA ILE A 131 34.28 11.28 10.82
C ILE A 131 34.83 12.06 9.62
N CYS A 132 34.02 12.90 8.96
CA CYS A 132 34.49 13.79 7.89
C CYS A 132 35.63 14.70 8.35
N CYS A 133 35.51 15.27 9.56
CA CYS A 133 36.55 16.09 10.19
C CYS A 133 37.86 15.31 10.41
N GLN A 134 37.78 14.06 10.84
CA GLN A 134 38.96 13.23 11.08
C GLN A 134 39.61 12.75 9.79
N ILE A 135 38.84 12.54 8.71
CA ILE A 135 39.38 12.32 7.36
C ILE A 135 40.12 13.59 6.87
N GLU A 136 39.54 14.78 7.00
CA GLU A 136 40.19 16.03 6.57
C GLU A 136 41.44 16.38 7.40
N ILE A 137 41.50 15.98 8.67
CA ILE A 137 42.72 16.02 9.50
C ILE A 137 43.76 14.97 9.02
N LEU A 138 43.33 13.77 8.65
CA LEU A 138 44.23 12.74 8.10
C LEU A 138 44.83 13.18 6.75
N GLU A 139 44.03 13.80 5.87
CA GLU A 139 44.50 14.43 4.62
C GLU A 139 45.58 15.48 4.89
N CYS A 140 45.34 16.38 5.87
CA CYS A 140 46.29 17.40 6.31
C CYS A 140 47.60 16.83 6.90
N ARG A 141 47.55 15.67 7.55
CA ARG A 141 48.73 14.96 8.05
C ARG A 141 49.51 14.25 6.95
N LEU A 142 48.80 13.60 6.03
CA LEU A 142 49.39 12.85 4.91
C LEU A 142 50.16 13.79 3.96
N SER A 143 49.67 14.99 3.69
CA SER A 143 50.39 15.98 2.88
C SER A 143 51.69 16.50 3.52
N LYS A 144 51.87 16.31 4.84
CA LYS A 144 53.07 16.69 5.61
C LYS A 144 53.99 15.50 5.92
N VAL A 145 53.77 14.31 5.32
CA VAL A 145 54.60 13.12 5.56
C VAL A 145 56.00 13.25 4.96
N SER A 146 57.00 13.21 5.84
CA SER A 146 58.43 13.16 5.51
C SER A 146 59.12 11.84 5.91
N ASN A 147 58.66 11.20 7.01
CA ASN A 147 59.36 10.10 7.67
C ASN A 147 58.47 8.86 7.88
N ASP A 148 59.06 7.67 7.89
CA ASP A 148 58.33 6.39 8.07
C ASP A 148 57.55 6.36 9.41
N GLY A 149 58.05 7.07 10.44
CA GLY A 149 57.36 7.24 11.72
C GLY A 149 56.06 8.03 11.64
N THR A 150 56.03 9.16 10.92
CA THR A 150 54.81 9.97 10.78
C THR A 150 53.79 9.29 9.87
N LEU A 151 54.24 8.59 8.83
CA LEU A 151 53.34 7.77 8.02
C LEU A 151 52.74 6.60 8.81
N ARG A 152 53.52 5.92 9.68
CA ARG A 152 53.01 4.85 10.54
C ARG A 152 51.89 5.32 11.46
N ASP A 153 51.97 6.54 11.99
CA ASP A 153 50.91 7.13 12.80
C ASP A 153 49.71 7.60 11.95
N CYS A 154 49.92 8.02 10.70
CA CYS A 154 48.81 8.25 9.75
C CYS A 154 48.06 6.96 9.40
N VAL A 155 48.78 5.84 9.16
CA VAL A 155 48.16 4.50 8.94
C VAL A 155 47.32 4.09 10.15
N ARG A 156 47.85 4.26 11.38
CA ARG A 156 47.12 4.02 12.63
C ARG A 156 45.90 4.92 12.78
N HIS A 157 45.98 6.17 12.36
CA HIS A 157 44.87 7.13 12.40
C HIS A 157 43.77 6.73 11.41
N HIS A 158 44.13 6.31 10.19
CA HIS A 158 43.18 5.79 9.19
C HIS A 158 42.43 4.55 9.70
N ASP A 159 43.15 3.53 10.20
CA ASP A 159 42.53 2.34 10.80
C ASP A 159 41.63 2.71 11.99
N SER A 160 42.07 3.65 12.84
CA SER A 160 41.27 4.16 13.95
C SER A 160 39.95 4.78 13.47
N ILE A 161 39.97 5.60 12.41
CA ILE A 161 38.77 6.20 11.79
C ILE A 161 37.82 5.11 11.26
N LEU A 162 38.35 4.09 10.58
CA LEU A 162 37.57 2.96 10.06
C LEU A 162 36.91 2.17 11.20
N GLN A 163 37.65 1.86 12.26
CA GLN A 163 37.12 1.22 13.46
C GLN A 163 36.06 2.09 14.16
N TYR A 164 36.26 3.41 14.22
CA TYR A 164 35.31 4.35 14.81
C TYR A 164 33.99 4.35 14.03
N ALA A 165 34.05 4.48 12.70
CA ALA A 165 32.89 4.46 11.82
C ALA A 165 32.11 3.13 11.93
N PHE A 166 32.81 1.99 11.93
CA PHE A 166 32.19 0.68 12.10
C PHE A 166 31.52 0.52 13.47
N ARG A 167 32.15 0.99 14.56
CA ARG A 167 31.55 0.99 15.91
C ARG A 167 30.32 1.91 15.97
N LEU A 168 30.38 3.10 15.36
CA LEU A 168 29.26 4.04 15.31
C LEU A 168 28.06 3.45 14.54
N ASN A 169 28.29 2.91 13.34
CA ASN A 169 27.28 2.23 12.51
C ASN A 169 26.64 1.09 13.32
N ASN A 170 27.45 0.22 13.94
CA ASN A 170 26.95 -0.90 14.74
C ASN A 170 26.11 -0.51 15.96
N LYS A 171 26.37 0.64 16.61
CA LYS A 171 25.55 1.09 17.74
C LYS A 171 24.25 1.80 17.34
N PHE A 172 24.23 2.50 16.21
CA PHE A 172 23.07 3.32 15.80
C PHE A 172 22.21 2.74 14.66
N ARG A 173 22.66 1.72 13.91
CA ARG A 173 21.94 1.18 12.72
C ARG A 173 20.48 0.80 12.96
N MET A 174 20.14 0.27 14.14
CA MET A 174 18.75 -0.08 14.49
C MET A 174 17.91 1.15 14.82
N THR A 175 18.49 2.15 15.49
CA THR A 175 17.83 3.43 15.78
C THR A 175 17.53 4.22 14.50
N ILE A 176 18.46 4.19 13.54
CA ILE A 176 18.30 4.85 12.23
C ILE A 176 17.29 4.07 11.36
N ALA A 177 17.26 2.74 11.41
CA ALA A 177 16.23 1.94 10.75
C ALA A 177 14.82 2.25 11.29
N MET A 178 14.66 2.28 12.63
CA MET A 178 13.41 2.67 13.28
C MET A 178 12.99 4.10 12.89
N GLN A 179 13.93 5.03 12.78
CA GLN A 179 13.68 6.38 12.27
C GLN A 179 13.09 6.35 10.86
N PHE A 180 13.73 5.67 9.90
CA PHE A 180 13.28 5.64 8.51
C PHE A 180 11.90 4.97 8.35
N VAL A 181 11.65 3.86 9.04
CA VAL A 181 10.35 3.15 9.01
C VAL A 181 9.24 4.04 9.57
N VAL A 182 9.41 4.63 10.76
CA VAL A 182 8.34 5.45 11.36
C VAL A 182 8.18 6.79 10.64
N SER A 183 9.25 7.39 10.12
CA SER A 183 9.17 8.55 9.23
C SER A 183 8.28 8.27 8.00
N THR A 184 8.50 7.14 7.32
CA THR A 184 7.71 6.73 6.14
C THR A 184 6.21 6.65 6.47
N LEU A 185 5.88 6.02 7.61
CA LEU A 185 4.50 5.92 8.10
C LEU A 185 3.89 7.28 8.46
N VAL A 186 4.67 8.19 9.07
CA VAL A 186 4.23 9.55 9.42
C VAL A 186 4.02 10.41 8.16
N VAL A 187 4.95 10.39 7.20
CA VAL A 187 4.85 11.11 5.92
C VAL A 187 3.60 10.65 5.15
N CYS A 188 3.39 9.34 5.00
CA CYS A 188 2.17 8.77 4.42
C CYS A 188 0.90 9.22 5.15
N SER A 189 0.89 9.16 6.50
CA SER A 189 -0.26 9.55 7.33
C SER A 189 -0.60 11.04 7.24
N ASN A 190 0.41 11.90 7.10
CA ASN A 190 0.25 13.34 6.95
C ASN A 190 -0.25 13.70 5.53
N LEU A 191 0.32 13.12 4.47
CA LEU A 191 -0.15 13.30 3.08
C LEU A 191 -1.63 12.90 2.93
N TYR A 192 -2.05 11.83 3.60
CA TYR A 192 -3.46 11.42 3.66
C TYR A 192 -4.35 12.45 4.39
N GLN A 193 -3.87 13.04 5.49
CA GLN A 193 -4.59 14.11 6.19
C GLN A 193 -4.69 15.38 5.34
N MET A 194 -3.59 15.82 4.71
CA MET A 194 -3.57 16.99 3.81
C MET A 194 -4.54 16.82 2.63
N THR A 195 -4.62 15.62 2.05
CA THR A 195 -5.60 15.30 0.99
C THR A 195 -7.05 15.40 1.45
N LYS A 196 -7.32 15.14 2.75
CA LYS A 196 -8.68 15.09 3.30
C LYS A 196 -9.22 16.47 3.70
N SER A 197 -8.35 17.44 3.97
CA SER A 197 -8.73 18.81 4.34
C SER A 197 -8.94 19.68 3.09
N THR A 198 -10.18 19.75 2.60
CA THR A 198 -10.57 20.48 1.38
C THR A 198 -10.54 22.01 1.50
N SER A 199 -10.21 22.58 2.66
CA SER A 199 -10.17 24.03 2.89
C SER A 199 -8.94 24.45 3.69
N LEU A 200 -8.43 25.65 3.40
CA LEU A 200 -7.27 26.29 4.04
C LEU A 200 -7.59 26.78 5.46
N ASN A 201 -7.93 25.83 6.34
CA ASN A 201 -8.19 26.08 7.75
C ASN A 201 -6.87 26.27 8.52
N ALA A 202 -6.92 26.94 9.67
CA ALA A 202 -5.75 27.17 10.56
C ALA A 202 -4.93 25.89 10.86
N ASN A 203 -5.58 24.72 10.89
CA ASN A 203 -4.93 23.43 11.14
C ASN A 203 -4.02 22.94 10.00
N TYR A 204 -4.02 23.58 8.83
CA TYR A 204 -3.23 23.15 7.66
C TYR A 204 -1.77 23.59 7.75
N LEU A 205 -1.50 24.80 8.26
CA LEU A 205 -0.14 25.33 8.39
C LEU A 205 0.73 24.53 9.41
N PRO A 206 0.24 24.15 10.60
CA PRO A 206 0.96 23.23 11.49
C PRO A 206 1.23 21.85 10.84
N LEU A 207 0.36 21.38 9.95
CA LEU A 207 0.53 20.09 9.27
C LEU A 207 1.61 20.17 8.17
N ILE A 208 1.74 21.30 7.48
CA ILE A 208 2.87 21.58 6.56
C ILE A 208 4.19 21.68 7.34
N LEU A 209 4.21 22.43 8.44
CA LEU A 209 5.42 22.60 9.26
C LEU A 209 5.88 21.28 9.92
N TYR A 210 4.94 20.45 10.37
CA TYR A 210 5.23 19.11 10.86
C TYR A 210 5.75 18.20 9.73
N MET A 211 5.25 18.35 8.50
CA MET A 211 5.80 17.66 7.33
C MET A 211 7.23 18.10 6.98
N SER A 212 7.54 19.40 6.97
CA SER A 212 8.90 19.86 6.71
C SER A 212 9.87 19.39 7.80
N CYS A 213 9.50 19.44 9.08
CA CYS A 213 10.29 18.86 10.18
C CYS A 213 10.64 17.38 9.94
N MET A 214 9.63 16.55 9.61
CA MET A 214 9.83 15.11 9.41
C MET A 214 10.65 14.79 8.16
N LEU A 215 10.59 15.62 7.11
CA LEU A 215 11.41 15.48 5.90
C LEU A 215 12.85 15.94 6.13
N THR A 216 13.06 17.11 6.74
CA THR A 216 14.37 17.64 7.14
C THR A 216 15.10 16.65 8.05
N GLN A 217 14.38 16.01 8.97
CA GLN A 217 14.95 14.96 9.84
C GLN A 217 15.59 13.82 9.03
N ILE A 218 14.86 13.22 8.07
CA ILE A 218 15.39 12.12 7.23
C ILE A 218 16.54 12.63 6.36
N PHE A 219 16.36 13.81 5.75
CA PHE A 219 17.33 14.44 4.87
C PHE A 219 18.68 14.64 5.56
N ILE A 220 18.70 15.14 6.81
CA ILE A 220 19.94 15.35 7.57
C ILE A 220 20.72 14.03 7.79
N TYR A 221 20.03 12.92 8.11
CA TYR A 221 20.66 11.60 8.23
C TYR A 221 21.26 11.12 6.91
N CYS A 222 20.51 11.24 5.81
CA CYS A 222 20.97 10.83 4.48
C CYS A 222 22.10 11.74 3.95
N TRP A 223 22.06 13.04 4.24
CA TRP A 223 23.08 14.00 3.86
C TRP A 223 24.41 13.69 4.53
N TYR A 224 24.46 13.56 5.86
CA TYR A 224 25.71 13.29 6.56
C TYR A 224 26.25 11.86 6.32
N GLY A 225 25.37 10.88 6.08
CA GLY A 225 25.81 9.56 5.59
C GLY A 225 26.48 9.64 4.21
N ASN A 226 25.92 10.44 3.30
CA ASN A 226 26.47 10.68 1.97
C ASN A 226 27.81 11.45 2.03
N GLU A 227 27.91 12.49 2.88
CA GLU A 227 29.15 13.26 3.07
C GLU A 227 30.30 12.38 3.59
N VAL A 228 30.04 11.49 4.55
CA VAL A 228 31.06 10.52 5.02
C VAL A 228 31.50 9.60 3.88
N LYS A 229 30.55 9.12 3.06
CA LYS A 229 30.86 8.29 1.88
C LYS A 229 31.74 9.06 0.89
N LEU A 230 31.36 10.27 0.49
CA LEU A 230 32.13 11.11 -0.45
C LEU A 230 33.52 11.45 0.08
N LYS A 231 33.65 11.91 1.33
CA LYS A 231 34.94 12.22 1.96
C LYS A 231 35.86 11.00 2.05
N SER A 232 35.30 9.80 2.28
CA SER A 232 36.11 8.58 2.31
C SER A 232 36.70 8.17 0.95
N ILE A 233 36.05 8.57 -0.15
CA ILE A 233 36.54 8.36 -1.52
C ILE A 233 37.58 9.43 -1.89
N GLN A 234 37.29 10.70 -1.60
CA GLN A 234 38.20 11.84 -1.87
C GLN A 234 39.60 11.68 -1.24
N LEU A 235 39.70 10.96 -0.12
CA LEU A 235 40.97 10.58 0.50
C LEU A 235 41.91 9.83 -0.47
N LEU A 236 41.39 9.03 -1.42
CA LEU A 236 42.20 8.33 -2.42
C LEU A 236 42.85 9.31 -3.39
N ASP A 237 42.07 10.24 -3.94
CA ASP A 237 42.53 11.26 -4.90
C ASP A 237 43.53 12.21 -4.23
N ASN A 238 43.22 12.65 -3.01
CA ASN A 238 44.06 13.53 -2.21
C ASN A 238 45.40 12.87 -1.83
N VAL A 239 45.45 11.55 -1.64
CA VAL A 239 46.71 10.81 -1.44
C VAL A 239 47.46 10.59 -2.76
N PHE A 240 46.75 10.35 -3.87
CA PHE A 240 47.38 10.24 -5.19
C PHE A 240 48.10 11.53 -5.62
N ALA A 241 47.54 12.70 -5.24
CA ALA A 241 48.07 14.03 -5.54
C ALA A 241 49.32 14.43 -4.72
N ILE A 242 49.72 13.65 -3.71
CA ILE A 242 50.98 13.86 -2.98
C ILE A 242 52.16 13.54 -3.92
N ASN A 243 53.32 14.17 -3.72
CA ASN A 243 54.58 13.82 -4.42
C ASN A 243 55.17 12.46 -3.97
N TRP A 244 54.35 11.41 -3.85
CA TRP A 244 54.74 10.09 -3.39
C TRP A 244 55.76 9.41 -4.31
N MET A 245 55.87 9.85 -5.57
CA MET A 245 56.84 9.35 -6.55
C MET A 245 58.31 9.65 -6.18
N THR A 246 58.61 10.70 -5.40
CA THR A 246 59.97 10.98 -4.91
C THR A 246 60.30 10.28 -3.58
N MET A 247 59.32 9.66 -2.92
CA MET A 247 59.49 9.08 -1.59
C MET A 247 60.20 7.71 -1.58
N ASN A 248 60.73 7.33 -0.41
CA ASN A 248 61.37 6.04 -0.14
C ASN A 248 60.44 4.85 -0.39
N ARG A 249 61.01 3.68 -0.69
CA ARG A 249 60.27 2.44 -1.06
C ARG A 249 59.28 1.99 0.03
N ASN A 250 59.62 2.17 1.31
CA ASN A 250 58.71 1.89 2.44
C ASN A 250 57.49 2.81 2.43
N LEU A 251 57.73 4.13 2.34
CA LEU A 251 56.68 5.15 2.29
C LEU A 251 55.71 4.87 1.14
N LYS A 252 56.24 4.61 -0.07
CA LYS A 252 55.45 4.21 -1.24
C LYS A 252 54.57 2.99 -0.98
N ARG A 253 55.12 1.91 -0.40
CA ARG A 253 54.34 0.69 -0.09
C ARG A 253 53.23 0.97 0.92
N ASN A 254 53.52 1.77 1.95
CA ASN A 254 52.56 2.11 3.01
C ASN A 254 51.45 3.05 2.51
N LEU A 255 51.75 4.01 1.62
CA LEU A 255 50.76 4.85 0.96
C LEU A 255 49.84 4.04 0.03
N LEU A 256 50.39 3.12 -0.78
CA LEU A 256 49.59 2.23 -1.63
C LEU A 256 48.60 1.37 -0.83
N ILE A 257 48.94 0.98 0.41
CA ILE A 257 48.02 0.29 1.33
C ILE A 257 46.87 1.22 1.79
N ILE A 258 47.16 2.49 2.09
CA ILE A 258 46.12 3.49 2.40
C ILE A 258 45.18 3.68 1.21
N MET A 259 45.72 3.85 0.00
CA MET A 259 44.94 4.07 -1.23
C MET A 259 44.08 2.85 -1.58
N SER A 260 44.66 1.66 -1.54
CA SER A 260 43.94 0.38 -1.73
C SER A 260 42.80 0.22 -0.72
N ARG A 261 42.98 0.66 0.53
CA ARG A 261 41.89 0.66 1.51
C ARG A 261 40.86 1.77 1.28
N ALA A 262 41.28 2.98 0.87
CA ALA A 262 40.38 4.12 0.61
C ALA A 262 39.43 3.88 -0.57
N ALA A 263 39.84 3.04 -1.54
CA ALA A 263 38.99 2.61 -2.66
C ALA A 263 37.69 1.89 -2.22
N VAL A 264 37.59 1.42 -0.98
CA VAL A 264 36.36 0.83 -0.40
C VAL A 264 35.74 1.84 0.59
N PRO A 265 34.65 2.54 0.23
CA PRO A 265 34.15 3.69 0.98
C PRO A 265 33.55 3.35 2.35
N ILE A 266 33.45 4.36 3.19
CA ILE A 266 32.78 4.29 4.50
C ILE A 266 31.28 4.56 4.30
N GLU A 267 30.53 3.51 3.99
CA GLU A 267 29.06 3.59 3.86
C GLU A 267 28.35 3.14 5.15
N PHE A 268 27.41 3.97 5.63
CA PHE A 268 26.57 3.67 6.78
C PHE A 268 25.29 2.94 6.36
N THR A 269 24.83 1.99 7.18
CA THR A 269 23.82 0.99 6.79
C THR A 269 22.78 0.79 7.88
N SER A 270 21.55 1.24 7.66
CA SER A 270 20.40 0.95 8.51
C SER A 270 19.83 -0.45 8.20
N ALA A 271 19.52 -1.22 9.25
CA ALA A 271 18.98 -2.60 9.16
C ALA A 271 19.69 -3.53 8.16
N TYR A 272 21.01 -3.40 7.97
CA TYR A 272 21.85 -4.15 7.02
C TYR A 272 21.53 -3.97 5.51
N VAL A 273 20.32 -3.54 5.14
CA VAL A 273 19.85 -3.47 3.74
C VAL A 273 19.83 -2.04 3.18
N LEU A 274 19.55 -1.02 4.00
CA LEU A 274 19.32 0.36 3.53
C LEU A 274 20.50 1.28 3.86
N SER A 275 21.22 1.71 2.82
CA SER A 275 22.34 2.65 2.90
C SER A 275 21.89 4.08 3.23
N MET A 276 22.73 4.82 3.96
CA MET A 276 22.45 6.21 4.35
C MET A 276 22.97 7.18 3.28
N ASN A 277 22.22 7.34 2.20
CA ASN A 277 22.55 8.21 1.07
C ASN A 277 21.30 8.93 0.52
N LEU A 278 21.53 9.86 -0.43
CA LEU A 278 20.46 10.68 -1.01
C LEU A 278 19.49 9.87 -1.89
N ASP A 279 19.97 8.82 -2.56
CA ASP A 279 19.11 7.90 -3.32
C ASP A 279 18.08 7.21 -2.42
N SER A 280 18.49 6.81 -1.21
CA SER A 280 17.60 6.21 -0.22
C SER A 280 16.60 7.22 0.36
N PHE A 281 16.93 8.51 0.44
CA PHE A 281 15.95 9.56 0.75
C PHE A 281 14.87 9.68 -0.34
N VAL A 282 15.28 9.68 -1.62
CA VAL A 282 14.35 9.67 -2.77
C VAL A 282 13.53 8.38 -2.81
N GLY A 283 14.12 7.23 -2.46
CA GLY A 283 13.44 5.95 -2.29
C GLY A 283 12.35 6.01 -1.22
N LEU A 284 12.67 6.50 -0.01
CA LEU A 284 11.72 6.66 1.09
C LEU A 284 10.56 7.60 0.72
N LEU A 285 10.81 8.67 -0.06
CA LEU A 285 9.76 9.53 -0.60
C LEU A 285 8.83 8.78 -1.58
N LYS A 286 9.40 8.05 -2.54
CA LYS A 286 8.63 7.21 -3.50
C LYS A 286 7.77 6.18 -2.76
N THR A 287 8.35 5.45 -1.80
CA THR A 287 7.64 4.46 -0.97
C THR A 287 6.54 5.10 -0.14
N SER A 288 6.76 6.30 0.44
CA SER A 288 5.73 7.05 1.18
C SER A 288 4.55 7.44 0.30
N TYR A 289 4.80 7.84 -0.96
CA TYR A 289 3.76 8.18 -1.93
C TYR A 289 2.98 6.95 -2.43
N SER A 290 3.67 5.83 -2.67
CA SER A 290 3.04 4.54 -2.99
C SER A 290 2.16 4.05 -1.84
N ALA A 291 2.65 4.10 -0.60
CA ALA A 291 1.88 3.77 0.60
C ALA A 291 0.64 4.66 0.77
N TYR A 292 0.74 5.96 0.47
CA TYR A 292 -0.39 6.87 0.43
C TYR A 292 -1.45 6.45 -0.60
N ASN A 293 -1.04 6.05 -1.81
CA ASN A 293 -1.98 5.59 -2.85
C ASN A 293 -2.66 4.27 -2.44
N ILE A 294 -1.93 3.31 -1.86
CA ILE A 294 -2.52 2.07 -1.31
C ILE A 294 -3.56 2.39 -0.24
N LEU A 295 -3.21 3.26 0.72
CA LEU A 295 -4.10 3.71 1.80
C LEU A 295 -5.35 4.44 1.28
N LYS A 296 -5.29 5.00 0.07
CA LYS A 296 -6.39 5.73 -0.60
C LYS A 296 -7.37 4.80 -1.31
N GLN A 297 -6.89 3.75 -1.97
CA GLN A 297 -7.55 3.28 -3.21
C GLN A 297 -8.26 1.92 -3.16
N VAL A 298 -7.79 0.95 -2.38
CA VAL A 298 -8.25 -0.47 -2.51
C VAL A 298 -9.67 -0.72 -1.96
N LEU A 299 -9.80 -1.26 -0.74
CA LEU A 299 -11.08 -1.76 -0.23
C LEU A 299 -12.10 -0.63 0.03
N LYS A 300 -11.62 0.60 0.20
CA LYS A 300 -12.46 1.81 0.35
C LYS A 300 -13.32 2.08 -0.88
N PHE A 301 -12.87 1.72 -2.09
CA PHE A 301 -13.64 1.99 -3.30
C PHE A 301 -14.90 1.11 -3.36
N THR A 302 -14.72 -0.21 -3.30
CA THR A 302 -15.83 -1.19 -3.32
C THR A 302 -16.77 -1.02 -2.13
N LEU A 303 -16.25 -0.79 -0.92
CA LEU A 303 -17.09 -0.51 0.25
C LEU A 303 -17.85 0.82 0.14
N LYS A 304 -17.30 1.85 -0.53
CA LYS A 304 -17.99 3.14 -0.76
C LYS A 304 -19.08 3.01 -1.82
N ILE A 305 -18.90 2.19 -2.85
CA ILE A 305 -19.99 1.82 -3.78
C ILE A 305 -21.12 1.14 -3.00
N LEU A 306 -20.79 0.15 -2.15
CA LEU A 306 -21.76 -0.48 -1.26
C LEU A 306 -22.38 0.51 -0.24
N THR A 307 -21.70 1.59 0.14
CA THR A 307 -22.29 2.68 0.93
C THR A 307 -23.35 3.46 0.17
N VAL A 308 -23.09 3.81 -1.09
CA VAL A 308 -24.05 4.53 -1.95
C VAL A 308 -25.27 3.67 -2.29
N VAL A 309 -25.09 2.37 -2.46
CA VAL A 309 -26.17 1.40 -2.75
C VAL A 309 -26.97 1.02 -1.49
N GLY A 310 -26.62 1.51 -0.29
CA GLY A 310 -27.34 1.22 0.96
C GLY A 310 -26.89 -0.05 1.70
N CYS A 311 -26.02 -0.87 1.11
CA CYS A 311 -25.54 -2.12 1.71
C CYS A 311 -24.60 -1.93 2.90
N TRP A 312 -23.81 -0.86 2.94
CA TRP A 312 -22.68 -0.73 3.86
C TRP A 312 -22.49 0.67 4.46
N PRO A 313 -22.94 0.95 5.70
CA PRO A 313 -22.76 2.27 6.31
C PRO A 313 -21.28 2.63 6.46
N PRO A 314 -20.91 3.91 6.35
CA PRO A 314 -19.53 4.33 6.47
C PRO A 314 -19.06 4.26 7.94
N ASN A 315 -17.88 3.68 8.17
CA ASN A 315 -17.31 3.46 9.51
C ASN A 315 -17.10 4.76 10.34
N SER A 316 -17.30 5.94 9.76
CA SER A 316 -17.27 7.25 10.43
C SER A 316 -18.60 7.65 11.12
N TRP A 317 -19.68 6.88 10.92
CA TRP A 317 -21.01 7.18 11.46
C TRP A 317 -21.31 6.34 12.72
N THR A 318 -20.65 6.68 13.82
CA THR A 318 -20.73 5.94 15.10
C THR A 318 -21.90 6.33 16.00
N SER A 319 -22.50 7.51 15.84
CA SER A 319 -23.61 7.96 16.70
C SER A 319 -24.94 7.29 16.31
N LEU A 320 -25.78 6.98 17.32
CA LEU A 320 -27.08 6.29 17.12
C LEU A 320 -27.91 6.96 16.02
N CYS A 321 -28.13 8.27 16.12
CA CYS A 321 -28.92 9.04 15.13
C CYS A 321 -28.43 8.82 13.69
N LYS A 322 -27.12 8.89 13.42
CA LYS A 322 -26.57 8.66 12.06
C LYS A 322 -26.76 7.21 11.60
N ARG A 323 -26.65 6.24 12.52
CA ARG A 323 -26.89 4.83 12.22
C ARG A 323 -28.37 4.55 11.95
N THR A 324 -29.29 5.20 12.67
CA THR A 324 -30.73 5.16 12.41
C THR A 324 -31.06 5.77 11.05
N ILE A 325 -30.53 6.96 10.72
CA ILE A 325 -30.71 7.60 9.41
C ILE A 325 -30.24 6.68 8.27
N TYR A 326 -29.07 6.05 8.39
CA TYR A 326 -28.59 5.11 7.38
C TYR A 326 -29.46 3.83 7.29
N ASN A 327 -29.94 3.31 8.42
CA ASN A 327 -30.86 2.17 8.42
C ASN A 327 -32.20 2.52 7.74
N VAL A 328 -32.76 3.71 7.99
CA VAL A 328 -33.96 4.22 7.30
C VAL A 328 -33.70 4.32 5.79
N TYR A 329 -32.59 4.93 5.38
CA TYR A 329 -32.18 5.00 3.97
C TYR A 329 -32.03 3.62 3.32
N THR A 330 -31.47 2.64 4.05
CA THR A 330 -31.36 1.24 3.61
C THR A 330 -32.74 0.63 3.39
N ILE A 331 -33.68 0.84 4.33
CA ILE A 331 -35.07 0.38 4.22
C ILE A 331 -35.79 1.05 3.04
N SER A 332 -35.58 2.36 2.81
CA SER A 332 -36.14 3.07 1.66
C SER A 332 -35.65 2.52 0.32
N ILE A 333 -34.36 2.16 0.20
CA ILE A 333 -33.83 1.51 -1.02
C ILE A 333 -34.45 0.12 -1.21
N ILE A 334 -34.53 -0.69 -0.15
CA ILE A 334 -35.16 -2.02 -0.22
C ILE A 334 -36.62 -1.89 -0.66
N LEU A 335 -37.37 -0.97 -0.05
CA LEU A 335 -38.77 -0.71 -0.38
C LEU A 335 -38.92 -0.27 -1.84
N LEU A 336 -38.08 0.64 -2.33
CA LEU A 336 -38.09 1.10 -3.73
C LEU A 336 -37.84 -0.04 -4.72
N LEU A 337 -36.88 -0.94 -4.42
CA LEU A 337 -36.59 -2.11 -5.26
C LEU A 337 -37.76 -3.11 -5.29
N PHE A 338 -38.40 -3.38 -4.15
CA PHE A 338 -39.59 -4.25 -4.10
C PHE A 338 -40.83 -3.59 -4.72
N THR A 339 -41.02 -2.28 -4.57
CA THR A 339 -42.09 -1.53 -5.25
C THR A 339 -41.92 -1.52 -6.77
N PHE A 340 -40.68 -1.56 -7.29
CA PHE A 340 -40.43 -1.67 -8.75
C PHE A 340 -40.60 -3.11 -9.28
N MET A 341 -40.39 -4.13 -8.44
CA MET A 341 -40.64 -5.55 -8.76
C MET A 341 -42.12 -5.86 -8.98
N LEU A 342 -43.01 -5.35 -8.13
CA LEU A 342 -44.43 -5.76 -8.10
C LEU A 342 -45.19 -5.44 -9.42
N PRO A 343 -45.07 -4.25 -10.04
CA PRO A 343 -45.71 -3.97 -11.33
C PRO A 343 -45.23 -4.88 -12.46
N GLN A 344 -43.94 -5.26 -12.49
CA GLN A 344 -43.36 -6.12 -13.53
C GLN A 344 -43.92 -7.55 -13.45
N LEU A 345 -44.15 -8.05 -12.23
CA LEU A 345 -44.81 -9.33 -12.00
C LEU A 345 -46.29 -9.28 -12.39
N MET A 346 -47.00 -8.19 -12.07
CA MET A 346 -48.41 -8.01 -12.45
C MET A 346 -48.59 -7.87 -13.96
N ASP A 347 -47.70 -7.15 -14.65
CA ASP A 347 -47.70 -7.02 -16.11
C ASP A 347 -47.56 -8.39 -16.80
N ILE A 348 -46.68 -9.25 -16.30
CA ILE A 348 -46.52 -10.64 -16.78
C ILE A 348 -47.76 -11.51 -16.53
N VAL A 349 -48.50 -11.26 -15.44
CA VAL A 349 -49.70 -12.04 -15.08
C VAL A 349 -50.97 -11.55 -15.80
N LEU A 350 -51.05 -10.26 -16.15
CA LEU A 350 -52.31 -9.62 -16.60
C LEU A 350 -52.28 -9.12 -18.06
N ASN A 351 -51.12 -8.69 -18.58
CA ASN A 351 -51.04 -7.99 -19.87
C ASN A 351 -50.37 -8.82 -20.98
N VAL A 352 -49.64 -9.88 -20.63
CA VAL A 352 -48.90 -10.71 -21.59
C VAL A 352 -49.86 -11.56 -22.43
N ASN A 353 -50.06 -11.11 -23.67
CA ASN A 353 -50.83 -11.82 -24.69
C ASN A 353 -49.94 -12.49 -25.75
N ASN A 354 -48.70 -12.01 -25.94
CA ASN A 354 -47.75 -12.58 -26.91
C ASN A 354 -46.40 -12.94 -26.28
N ALA A 355 -45.72 -13.94 -26.87
CA ALA A 355 -44.36 -14.33 -26.46
C ALA A 355 -43.31 -13.21 -26.58
N ASN A 356 -43.51 -12.22 -27.46
CA ASN A 356 -42.62 -11.05 -27.56
C ASN A 356 -42.74 -10.16 -26.32
N ASP A 357 -43.98 -9.88 -25.90
CA ASP A 357 -44.33 -9.02 -24.77
C ASP A 357 -43.88 -9.69 -23.46
N PHE A 358 -44.14 -11.01 -23.35
CA PHE A 358 -43.57 -11.84 -22.29
C PHE A 358 -42.07 -11.63 -22.17
N THR A 359 -41.30 -11.79 -23.26
CA THR A 359 -39.84 -11.68 -23.17
C THR A 359 -39.36 -10.29 -22.78
N ASP A 360 -40.02 -9.21 -23.22
CA ASP A 360 -39.59 -7.84 -22.92
C ASP A 360 -39.76 -7.49 -21.43
N THR A 361 -40.83 -7.93 -20.76
CA THR A 361 -40.98 -7.75 -19.30
C THR A 361 -40.19 -8.80 -18.50
N PHE A 362 -40.10 -10.04 -18.98
CA PHE A 362 -39.47 -11.17 -18.26
C PHE A 362 -37.97 -10.99 -18.00
N TYR A 363 -37.18 -10.49 -18.96
CA TYR A 363 -35.75 -10.28 -18.70
C TYR A 363 -35.50 -9.16 -17.69
N ILE A 364 -36.35 -8.12 -17.69
CA ILE A 364 -36.27 -7.00 -16.73
C ILE A 364 -36.64 -7.49 -15.33
N MET A 365 -37.74 -8.25 -15.20
CA MET A 365 -38.15 -8.86 -13.94
C MET A 365 -37.04 -9.74 -13.37
N LEU A 366 -36.42 -10.62 -14.17
CA LEU A 366 -35.31 -11.46 -13.72
C LEU A 366 -34.11 -10.63 -13.23
N ALA A 367 -33.77 -9.53 -13.92
CA ALA A 367 -32.70 -8.62 -13.49
C ALA A 367 -32.98 -7.95 -12.13
N MET A 368 -34.24 -7.59 -11.90
CA MET A 368 -34.69 -7.01 -10.64
C MET A 368 -34.74 -8.06 -9.52
N ILE A 369 -35.16 -9.30 -9.80
CA ILE A 369 -35.07 -10.43 -8.86
C ILE A 369 -33.62 -10.68 -8.43
N ILE A 370 -32.68 -10.76 -9.39
CA ILE A 370 -31.24 -10.88 -9.10
C ILE A 370 -30.78 -9.74 -8.17
N SER A 371 -31.23 -8.51 -8.44
CA SER A 371 -30.85 -7.33 -7.67
C SER A 371 -31.39 -7.39 -6.23
N CYS A 372 -32.67 -7.71 -6.04
CA CYS A 372 -33.27 -7.93 -4.72
C CYS A 372 -32.58 -9.06 -3.95
N CYS A 373 -32.31 -10.21 -4.60
CA CYS A 373 -31.60 -11.33 -3.98
C CYS A 373 -30.16 -10.98 -3.58
N LYS A 374 -29.44 -10.19 -4.40
CA LYS A 374 -28.11 -9.64 -4.03
C LYS A 374 -28.20 -8.70 -2.83
N MET A 375 -29.15 -7.76 -2.83
CA MET A 375 -29.32 -6.80 -1.73
C MET A 375 -29.62 -7.49 -0.40
N VAL A 376 -30.62 -8.37 -0.37
CA VAL A 376 -30.99 -9.14 0.82
C VAL A 376 -29.84 -10.06 1.25
N GLY A 377 -29.20 -10.76 0.30
CA GLY A 377 -28.08 -11.66 0.57
C GLY A 377 -26.83 -10.96 1.11
N LEU A 378 -26.53 -9.74 0.65
CA LEU A 378 -25.44 -8.90 1.18
C LEU A 378 -25.76 -8.37 2.58
N LEU A 379 -27.01 -7.98 2.84
CA LEU A 379 -27.42 -7.48 4.15
C LEU A 379 -27.42 -8.59 5.23
N ILE A 380 -27.92 -9.79 4.91
CA ILE A 380 -27.85 -10.97 5.79
C ILE A 380 -26.38 -11.34 6.06
N ASN A 381 -25.54 -11.38 5.02
CA ASN A 381 -24.11 -11.70 5.17
C ASN A 381 -23.25 -10.53 5.66
N ARG A 382 -23.79 -9.35 5.95
CA ARG A 382 -23.01 -8.14 6.25
C ARG A 382 -22.03 -8.32 7.41
N ASN A 383 -22.44 -9.03 8.47
CA ASN A 383 -21.55 -9.37 9.59
C ASN A 383 -20.45 -10.35 9.17
N ASN A 384 -20.77 -11.36 8.33
CA ASN A 384 -19.82 -12.32 7.80
C ASN A 384 -18.79 -11.64 6.88
N ILE A 385 -19.22 -10.70 6.03
CA ILE A 385 -18.35 -9.86 5.18
C ILE A 385 -17.41 -9.01 6.05
N GLY A 386 -17.91 -8.47 7.16
CA GLY A 386 -17.08 -7.76 8.14
C GLY A 386 -16.02 -8.66 8.78
N ILE A 387 -16.38 -9.90 9.16
CA ILE A 387 -15.45 -10.89 9.72
C ILE A 387 -14.41 -11.32 8.67
N LEU A 388 -14.81 -11.64 7.43
CA LEU A 388 -13.91 -11.97 6.32
C LEU A 388 -12.94 -10.82 6.00
N THR A 389 -13.45 -9.57 5.97
CA THR A 389 -12.62 -8.37 5.82
C THR A 389 -11.59 -8.24 6.95
N ASN A 390 -12.01 -8.49 8.19
CA ASN A 390 -11.16 -8.41 9.37
C ASN A 390 -10.06 -9.49 9.35
N ILE A 391 -10.38 -10.71 8.92
CA ILE A 391 -9.43 -11.82 8.72
C ILE A 391 -8.32 -11.42 7.74
N LEU A 392 -8.65 -10.79 6.60
CA LEU A 392 -7.68 -10.26 5.64
C LEU A 392 -6.81 -9.08 6.17
N THR A 393 -7.08 -8.61 7.39
CA THR A 393 -6.32 -7.56 8.10
C THR A 393 -5.73 -8.03 9.43
N GLN A 394 -5.73 -9.34 9.69
CA GLN A 394 -5.15 -9.96 10.90
C GLN A 394 -4.14 -11.04 10.52
N LYS A 395 -3.33 -11.51 11.49
CA LYS A 395 -2.45 -12.66 11.26
C LYS A 395 -3.28 -13.93 10.94
N PRO A 396 -2.87 -14.76 9.98
CA PRO A 396 -1.60 -14.72 9.23
C PRO A 396 -1.73 -14.09 7.83
N PHE A 397 -2.71 -13.21 7.59
CA PHE A 397 -2.97 -12.55 6.29
C PHE A 397 -2.50 -11.07 6.22
N ILE A 398 -1.95 -10.53 7.30
CA ILE A 398 -1.13 -9.32 7.23
C ILE A 398 0.14 -9.67 6.44
N PRO A 399 0.51 -8.92 5.39
CA PRO A 399 1.78 -9.13 4.72
C PRO A 399 2.91 -8.66 5.64
N LEU A 400 3.91 -9.50 5.83
CA LEU A 400 5.05 -9.29 6.72
C LEU A 400 6.32 -8.93 5.92
N GLU A 401 6.46 -9.49 4.71
CA GLU A 401 7.62 -9.33 3.84
C GLU A 401 7.38 -8.37 2.68
N ALA A 402 8.45 -7.85 2.08
CA ALA A 402 8.36 -6.95 0.92
C ALA A 402 7.64 -7.60 -0.27
N ASP A 403 7.90 -8.89 -0.50
CA ASP A 403 7.36 -9.66 -1.62
C ASP A 403 5.86 -9.94 -1.40
N GLU A 404 5.45 -10.29 -0.16
CA GLU A 404 4.03 -10.37 0.21
C GLU A 404 3.30 -9.03 0.02
N ILE A 405 3.97 -7.90 0.30
CA ILE A 405 3.46 -6.55 0.10
C ILE A 405 3.29 -6.23 -1.40
N GLU A 406 4.24 -6.62 -2.27
CA GLU A 406 4.14 -6.41 -3.71
C GLU A 406 3.06 -7.31 -4.35
N ILE A 407 3.03 -8.60 -3.99
CA ILE A 407 1.99 -9.54 -4.43
C ILE A 407 0.60 -9.00 -4.07
N ARG A 408 0.41 -8.51 -2.84
CA ARG A 408 -0.86 -7.91 -2.42
C ARG A 408 -1.20 -6.67 -3.23
N GLN A 409 -0.26 -5.76 -3.46
CA GLN A 409 -0.47 -4.59 -4.32
C GLN A 409 -0.87 -4.95 -5.76
N LYS A 410 -0.27 -6.00 -6.34
CA LYS A 410 -0.59 -6.49 -7.69
C LYS A 410 -2.05 -6.93 -7.78
N PHE A 411 -2.51 -7.79 -6.87
CA PHE A 411 -3.91 -8.21 -6.83
C PHE A 411 -4.87 -7.08 -6.46
N ASP A 412 -4.53 -6.23 -5.49
CA ASP A 412 -5.31 -5.06 -5.10
C ASP A 412 -5.53 -4.07 -6.26
N LYS A 413 -4.54 -3.92 -7.15
CA LYS A 413 -4.63 -3.12 -8.39
C LYS A 413 -5.54 -3.80 -9.43
N THR A 414 -5.37 -5.11 -9.66
CA THR A 414 -6.23 -5.89 -10.58
C THR A 414 -7.70 -5.83 -10.18
N ILE A 415 -8.01 -5.95 -8.88
CA ILE A 415 -9.38 -5.86 -8.34
C ILE A 415 -9.99 -4.48 -8.64
N GLN A 416 -9.24 -3.39 -8.47
CA GLN A 416 -9.72 -2.04 -8.78
C GLN A 416 -9.99 -1.86 -10.28
N THR A 417 -9.04 -2.24 -11.14
CA THR A 417 -9.17 -2.11 -12.60
C THR A 417 -10.38 -2.90 -13.11
N ASN A 418 -10.58 -4.13 -12.64
CA ASN A 418 -11.69 -4.98 -13.07
C ASN A 418 -13.03 -4.49 -12.51
N THR A 419 -13.07 -3.97 -11.27
CA THR A 419 -14.27 -3.32 -10.71
C THR A 419 -14.65 -2.08 -11.52
N LEU A 420 -13.68 -1.23 -11.86
CA LEU A 420 -13.89 0.01 -12.61
C LEU A 420 -14.39 -0.24 -14.04
N TRP A 421 -13.77 -1.17 -14.78
CA TRP A 421 -14.26 -1.55 -16.11
C TRP A 421 -15.66 -2.13 -16.07
N TYR A 422 -15.96 -2.98 -15.07
CA TYR A 422 -17.31 -3.54 -14.89
C TYR A 422 -18.35 -2.45 -14.56
N THR A 423 -18.04 -1.51 -13.67
CA THR A 423 -18.93 -0.36 -13.38
C THR A 423 -19.17 0.48 -14.64
N ILE A 424 -18.14 0.77 -15.43
CA ILE A 424 -18.31 1.50 -16.71
C ILE A 424 -19.22 0.74 -17.68
N LEU A 425 -19.07 -0.58 -17.79
CA LEU A 425 -19.93 -1.43 -18.65
C LEU A 425 -21.41 -1.39 -18.21
N VAL A 426 -21.67 -1.39 -16.90
CA VAL A 426 -23.03 -1.29 -16.36
C VAL A 426 -23.62 0.10 -16.61
N GLU A 427 -22.91 1.17 -16.23
CA GLU A 427 -23.40 2.55 -16.37
C GLU A 427 -23.60 2.95 -17.84
N THR A 428 -22.70 2.52 -18.75
CA THR A 428 -22.89 2.75 -20.19
C THR A 428 -24.09 1.98 -20.75
N THR A 429 -24.35 0.75 -20.28
CA THR A 429 -25.56 0.00 -20.65
C THR A 429 -26.83 0.72 -20.16
N CYS A 430 -26.87 1.15 -18.90
CA CYS A 430 -27.99 1.91 -18.34
C CYS A 430 -28.23 3.23 -19.09
N ALA A 431 -27.16 3.98 -19.37
CA ALA A 431 -27.22 5.20 -20.17
C ALA A 431 -27.76 4.92 -21.58
N CYS A 432 -27.30 3.87 -22.26
CA CYS A 432 -27.81 3.48 -23.57
C CYS A 432 -29.30 3.08 -23.56
N VAL A 433 -29.80 2.44 -22.50
CA VAL A 433 -31.24 2.14 -22.34
C VAL A 433 -32.04 3.44 -22.17
N MET A 434 -31.66 4.30 -21.22
CA MET A 434 -32.35 5.58 -20.96
C MET A 434 -32.33 6.50 -22.18
N LEU A 435 -31.17 6.64 -22.82
CA LEU A 435 -30.98 7.42 -24.04
C LEU A 435 -31.77 6.84 -25.21
N THR A 436 -31.93 5.52 -25.30
CA THR A 436 -32.79 4.89 -26.31
C THR A 436 -34.27 5.18 -26.05
N SER A 437 -34.72 5.19 -24.79
CA SER A 437 -36.09 5.57 -24.43
C SER A 437 -36.39 7.03 -24.83
N LEU A 438 -35.50 7.95 -24.47
CA LEU A 438 -35.60 9.37 -24.88
C LEU A 438 -35.57 9.52 -26.40
N PHE A 439 -34.71 8.78 -27.09
CA PHE A 439 -34.66 8.84 -28.55
C PHE A 439 -35.81 8.11 -29.26
N THR A 440 -36.53 7.17 -28.65
CA THR A 440 -37.70 6.57 -29.33
C THR A 440 -38.81 7.60 -29.59
N ASP A 441 -38.99 8.56 -28.68
CA ASP A 441 -39.99 9.61 -28.84
C ASP A 441 -39.50 10.73 -29.80
N PHE A 442 -38.22 11.07 -29.76
CA PHE A 442 -37.62 12.09 -30.64
C PHE A 442 -37.27 11.59 -32.08
N ARG A 443 -37.21 10.27 -32.33
CA ARG A 443 -36.62 9.75 -33.60
C ARG A 443 -37.42 9.98 -34.87
N LYS A 444 -38.71 10.36 -34.82
CA LYS A 444 -39.49 10.66 -36.03
C LYS A 444 -38.88 11.79 -36.88
N ALA A 445 -38.19 12.76 -36.25
CA ALA A 445 -37.56 13.86 -36.97
C ALA A 445 -36.12 13.57 -37.43
N MET A 446 -35.31 12.90 -36.59
CA MET A 446 -33.85 12.87 -36.76
C MET A 446 -33.34 11.81 -37.76
N VAL A 447 -34.09 10.73 -38.00
CA VAL A 447 -33.64 9.60 -38.83
C VAL A 447 -33.41 10.00 -40.29
N ILE A 448 -34.25 10.90 -40.83
CA ILE A 448 -34.14 11.38 -42.22
C ILE A 448 -32.79 12.08 -42.49
N ALA A 449 -32.26 12.81 -41.50
CA ALA A 449 -30.97 13.51 -41.63
C ALA A 449 -29.78 12.53 -41.60
N CYS A 450 -29.74 11.60 -40.64
CA CYS A 450 -28.60 10.69 -40.48
C CYS A 450 -28.44 9.69 -41.64
N CYS A 451 -29.55 9.23 -42.25
CA CYS A 451 -29.50 8.33 -43.40
C CYS A 451 -28.77 8.91 -44.62
N LYS A 452 -28.71 10.25 -44.76
CA LYS A 452 -28.02 10.93 -45.86
C LYS A 452 -26.52 11.15 -45.60
N MET A 453 -26.04 10.90 -44.38
CA MET A 453 -24.65 11.13 -43.96
C MET A 453 -23.87 9.82 -43.75
N LEU A 454 -24.53 8.72 -43.37
CA LEU A 454 -23.88 7.42 -43.18
C LEU A 454 -23.54 6.67 -44.48
N SER A 455 -24.12 7.06 -45.62
CA SER A 455 -23.84 6.47 -46.94
C SER A 455 -22.42 6.75 -47.47
N LEU A 456 -21.64 7.61 -46.80
CA LEU A 456 -20.33 8.09 -47.25
C LEU A 456 -19.12 7.49 -46.51
N LEU A 457 -19.31 6.75 -45.40
CA LEU A 457 -18.22 6.48 -44.44
C LEU A 457 -17.99 5.00 -44.06
N LEU A 458 -18.61 4.04 -44.73
CA LEU A 458 -18.41 2.61 -44.47
C LEU A 458 -17.94 1.83 -45.72
N ASN A 459 -16.62 1.72 -45.89
CA ASN A 459 -16.01 0.81 -46.86
C ASN A 459 -14.68 0.23 -46.33
N ARG A 460 -14.58 -1.11 -46.25
CA ARG A 460 -13.44 -1.95 -45.79
C ARG A 460 -13.02 -1.84 -44.30
N LYS A 461 -12.28 -2.82 -43.72
CA LYS A 461 -12.46 -4.30 -43.57
C LYS A 461 -11.30 -4.90 -42.75
N ASN A 462 -11.59 -5.79 -41.78
CA ASN A 462 -10.81 -6.96 -41.23
C ASN A 462 -9.33 -6.74 -40.74
N ILE A 463 -8.87 -7.16 -39.53
CA ILE A 463 -8.68 -8.52 -38.90
C ILE A 463 -7.44 -9.27 -39.50
N GLU A 464 -6.45 -9.84 -38.78
CA GLU A 464 -6.20 -10.05 -37.30
C GLU A 464 -4.75 -9.64 -36.82
N VAL A 465 -3.78 -10.38 -36.20
CA VAL A 465 -3.57 -11.81 -35.78
C VAL A 465 -2.41 -12.01 -34.72
N LEU A 466 -2.54 -13.01 -33.82
CA LEU A 466 -1.56 -13.75 -32.93
C LEU A 466 -0.45 -13.10 -32.02
N THR A 467 0.45 -13.93 -31.43
CA THR A 467 0.98 -13.87 -30.04
C THR A 467 2.52 -14.06 -29.83
N ASP A 468 2.93 -14.11 -28.55
CA ASP A 468 4.16 -14.67 -27.91
C ASP A 468 5.12 -13.61 -27.30
N ALA A 469 5.96 -13.85 -26.27
CA ALA A 469 6.41 -15.11 -25.61
C ALA A 469 6.63 -14.97 -24.06
N LEU A 470 7.17 -16.01 -23.43
CA LEU A 470 7.53 -16.14 -21.98
C LEU A 470 8.96 -15.62 -21.66
N VAL A 471 9.30 -15.48 -20.35
CA VAL A 471 10.58 -15.91 -19.71
C VAL A 471 10.57 -15.65 -18.17
N GLU A 472 11.39 -16.38 -17.41
CA GLU A 472 11.40 -16.55 -15.94
C GLU A 472 12.42 -15.66 -15.20
N LYS A 473 12.45 -15.71 -13.83
CA LYS A 473 13.62 -16.06 -12.96
C LYS A 473 13.30 -16.02 -11.43
N PRO A 474 14.15 -16.56 -10.50
CA PRO A 474 13.62 -17.36 -9.39
C PRO A 474 14.12 -17.10 -7.93
N PHE A 475 13.34 -17.65 -6.98
CA PHE A 475 13.67 -18.39 -5.73
C PHE A 475 14.79 -17.97 -4.74
N ARG A 476 14.44 -17.93 -3.43
CA ARG A 476 15.30 -18.26 -2.26
C ARG A 476 14.44 -18.51 -0.98
N PRO A 477 14.77 -19.46 -0.10
CA PRO A 477 14.15 -19.64 1.22
C PRO A 477 15.05 -19.19 2.41
N LEU A 478 14.48 -19.08 3.61
CA LEU A 478 15.20 -18.92 4.89
C LEU A 478 14.42 -19.52 6.08
N GLU A 479 15.14 -19.90 7.14
CA GLU A 479 14.68 -20.88 8.14
C GLU A 479 13.95 -20.27 9.36
N SER A 480 12.63 -20.02 9.23
CA SER A 480 11.76 -19.79 10.41
C SER A 480 10.28 -20.21 10.27
N ASP A 481 9.78 -20.43 9.05
CA ASP A 481 8.35 -20.22 8.77
C ASP A 481 7.50 -21.50 8.71
N GLU A 482 8.08 -22.65 9.07
CA GLU A 482 7.54 -24.00 8.86
C GLU A 482 6.13 -24.23 9.45
N ILE A 483 5.86 -23.60 10.60
CA ILE A 483 4.55 -23.64 11.28
C ILE A 483 3.61 -22.59 10.67
N GLU A 484 4.13 -21.40 10.33
CA GLU A 484 3.31 -20.29 9.81
C GLU A 484 2.82 -20.57 8.38
N ILE A 485 3.62 -21.19 7.50
CA ILE A 485 3.18 -21.62 6.15
C ILE A 485 2.01 -22.60 6.24
N ARG A 486 2.13 -23.62 7.10
CA ARG A 486 1.05 -24.61 7.34
C ARG A 486 -0.20 -23.94 7.89
N GLN A 487 -0.07 -22.92 8.73
CA GLN A 487 -1.18 -22.16 9.30
C GLN A 487 -1.80 -21.17 8.30
N LYS A 488 -1.00 -20.48 7.47
CA LYS A 488 -1.42 -19.66 6.32
C LYS A 488 -2.26 -20.50 5.36
N TYR A 489 -1.75 -21.65 4.90
CA TYR A 489 -2.42 -22.51 3.94
C TYR A 489 -3.76 -23.07 4.45
N ASN A 490 -3.80 -23.61 5.68
CA ASN A 490 -5.06 -24.07 6.29
C ASN A 490 -6.10 -22.94 6.46
N ASN A 491 -5.64 -21.71 6.73
CA ASN A 491 -6.53 -20.56 6.82
C ASN A 491 -7.00 -20.07 5.44
N ILE A 492 -6.18 -20.15 4.38
CA ILE A 492 -6.61 -19.87 2.99
C ILE A 492 -7.75 -20.81 2.60
N ILE A 493 -7.58 -22.13 2.84
CA ILE A 493 -8.63 -23.13 2.63
C ILE A 493 -9.91 -22.77 3.40
N ARG A 494 -9.79 -22.50 4.71
CA ARG A 494 -10.94 -22.15 5.56
C ARG A 494 -11.65 -20.87 5.12
N PHE A 495 -10.89 -19.87 4.66
CA PHE A 495 -11.38 -18.60 4.13
C PHE A 495 -12.15 -18.81 2.81
N ALA A 496 -11.60 -19.57 1.87
CA ALA A 496 -12.26 -19.92 0.61
C ALA A 496 -13.56 -20.70 0.84
N TYR A 497 -13.56 -21.74 1.68
CA TYR A 497 -14.77 -22.45 2.07
C TYR A 497 -15.80 -21.53 2.75
N THR A 498 -15.37 -20.59 3.59
CA THR A 498 -16.29 -19.64 4.25
C THR A 498 -16.93 -18.68 3.24
N ILE A 499 -16.21 -18.24 2.20
CA ILE A 499 -16.79 -17.48 1.09
C ILE A 499 -17.79 -18.34 0.33
N ASN A 500 -17.41 -19.56 -0.06
CA ASN A 500 -18.29 -20.48 -0.79
C ASN A 500 -19.60 -20.73 0.00
N GLU A 501 -19.50 -21.05 1.30
CA GLU A 501 -20.64 -21.25 2.19
C GLU A 501 -21.58 -20.04 2.27
N LYS A 502 -21.05 -18.81 2.34
CA LYS A 502 -21.88 -17.61 2.50
C LYS A 502 -22.46 -17.08 1.19
N PHE A 503 -21.87 -17.42 0.04
CA PHE A 503 -22.27 -16.89 -1.27
C PHE A 503 -22.85 -17.92 -2.25
N ARG A 504 -22.75 -19.25 -2.01
CA ARG A 504 -23.18 -20.30 -2.96
C ARG A 504 -24.60 -20.17 -3.49
N ILE A 505 -25.54 -19.72 -2.65
CA ILE A 505 -26.96 -19.54 -3.03
C ILE A 505 -27.12 -18.28 -3.91
N ILE A 506 -26.42 -17.19 -3.58
CA ILE A 506 -26.45 -15.93 -4.35
C ILE A 506 -25.83 -16.17 -5.74
N ILE A 507 -24.74 -16.95 -5.81
CA ILE A 507 -24.10 -17.37 -7.06
C ILE A 507 -25.03 -18.27 -7.89
N ALA A 508 -25.76 -19.19 -7.25
CA ALA A 508 -26.72 -20.05 -7.96
C ALA A 508 -27.90 -19.27 -8.56
N VAL A 509 -28.52 -18.37 -7.78
CA VAL A 509 -29.59 -17.48 -8.28
C VAL A 509 -29.06 -16.60 -9.42
N GLN A 510 -27.86 -16.03 -9.28
CA GLN A 510 -27.19 -15.28 -10.35
C GLN A 510 -27.02 -16.13 -11.61
N PHE A 511 -26.51 -17.36 -11.51
CA PHE A 511 -26.19 -18.20 -12.67
C PHE A 511 -27.45 -18.64 -13.42
N ILE A 512 -28.47 -19.11 -12.70
CA ILE A 512 -29.75 -19.54 -13.28
C ILE A 512 -30.46 -18.36 -13.97
N ALA A 513 -30.63 -17.24 -13.26
CA ALA A 513 -31.34 -16.10 -13.81
C ALA A 513 -30.56 -15.41 -14.94
N SER A 514 -29.22 -15.39 -14.90
CA SER A 514 -28.41 -14.88 -16.03
C SER A 514 -28.51 -15.79 -17.26
N MET A 515 -28.56 -17.11 -17.10
CA MET A 515 -28.77 -18.03 -18.22
C MET A 515 -30.13 -17.79 -18.90
N LEU A 516 -31.19 -17.60 -18.09
CA LEU A 516 -32.53 -17.27 -18.59
C LEU A 516 -32.55 -15.92 -19.30
N VAL A 517 -31.97 -14.87 -18.72
CA VAL A 517 -31.86 -13.55 -19.36
C VAL A 517 -31.08 -13.60 -20.67
N VAL A 518 -29.93 -14.30 -20.73
CA VAL A 518 -29.17 -14.46 -21.99
C VAL A 518 -30.02 -15.20 -23.04
N CYS A 519 -30.76 -16.23 -22.65
CA CYS A 519 -31.68 -16.94 -23.56
C CYS A 519 -32.79 -16.01 -24.10
N SER A 520 -33.47 -15.25 -23.23
CA SER A 520 -34.51 -14.30 -23.63
C SER A 520 -33.95 -13.19 -24.53
N ASN A 521 -32.75 -12.67 -24.22
CA ASN A 521 -32.12 -11.65 -25.04
C ASN A 521 -31.69 -12.19 -26.42
N LEU A 522 -31.17 -13.42 -26.51
CA LEU A 522 -30.82 -14.05 -27.79
C LEU A 522 -32.07 -14.26 -28.67
N TYR A 523 -33.19 -14.68 -28.07
CA TYR A 523 -34.48 -14.77 -28.75
C TYR A 523 -34.94 -13.40 -29.27
N ARG A 524 -34.85 -12.35 -28.44
CA ARG A 524 -35.17 -10.98 -28.84
C ARG A 524 -34.24 -10.44 -29.93
N LEU A 525 -32.93 -10.68 -29.86
CA LEU A 525 -31.96 -10.28 -30.89
C LEU A 525 -32.25 -10.95 -32.24
N ALA A 526 -32.58 -12.25 -32.24
CA ALA A 526 -32.92 -12.99 -33.45
C ALA A 526 -34.22 -12.55 -34.14
N LYS A 527 -35.13 -11.90 -33.41
CA LYS A 527 -36.41 -11.34 -33.93
C LYS A 527 -36.34 -9.84 -34.26
N THR A 528 -35.35 -9.10 -33.75
CA THR A 528 -35.34 -7.63 -33.80
C THR A 528 -34.50 -7.13 -34.98
N THR A 529 -35.13 -6.42 -35.92
CA THR A 529 -34.45 -5.73 -37.03
C THR A 529 -33.53 -4.60 -36.51
N LEU A 530 -32.59 -4.12 -37.35
CA LEU A 530 -31.68 -3.02 -36.99
C LEU A 530 -32.46 -1.75 -36.60
N SER A 531 -32.64 -1.57 -35.30
CA SER A 531 -33.54 -0.60 -34.69
C SER A 531 -32.88 0.00 -33.44
N PRO A 532 -33.35 1.16 -32.93
CA PRO A 532 -32.86 1.76 -31.69
C PRO A 532 -32.67 0.76 -30.54
N LYS A 533 -33.59 -0.20 -30.39
CA LYS A 533 -33.60 -1.18 -29.28
C LYS A 533 -32.52 -2.28 -29.40
N TYR A 534 -31.90 -2.46 -30.56
CA TYR A 534 -30.91 -3.52 -30.80
C TYR A 534 -29.60 -3.30 -30.01
N ILE A 535 -29.07 -2.07 -30.01
CA ILE A 535 -27.78 -1.77 -29.36
C ILE A 535 -27.84 -1.93 -27.83
N PRO A 536 -28.85 -1.40 -27.10
CA PRO A 536 -28.98 -1.63 -25.66
C PRO A 536 -29.15 -3.11 -25.31
N LEU A 537 -29.94 -3.86 -26.10
CA LEU A 537 -30.16 -5.30 -25.90
C LEU A 537 -28.86 -6.11 -26.08
N MET A 538 -28.05 -5.76 -27.07
CA MET A 538 -26.72 -6.35 -27.30
C MET A 538 -25.75 -6.04 -26.14
N LEU A 539 -25.65 -4.77 -25.74
CA LEU A 539 -24.81 -4.35 -24.59
C LEU A 539 -25.24 -5.03 -23.29
N TYR A 540 -26.55 -5.12 -23.05
CA TYR A 540 -27.12 -5.80 -21.89
C TYR A 540 -26.80 -7.30 -21.90
N THR A 541 -26.84 -7.96 -23.06
CA THR A 541 -26.41 -9.36 -23.20
C THR A 541 -24.92 -9.53 -22.90
N ILE A 542 -24.06 -8.63 -23.39
CA ILE A 542 -22.61 -8.62 -23.08
C ILE A 542 -22.38 -8.43 -21.57
N CYS A 543 -23.15 -7.56 -20.91
CA CYS A 543 -23.09 -7.33 -19.47
C CYS A 543 -23.51 -8.56 -18.65
N MET A 544 -24.54 -9.29 -19.08
CA MET A 544 -24.98 -10.51 -18.39
C MET A 544 -24.01 -11.68 -18.62
N CYS A 545 -23.42 -11.79 -19.81
CA CYS A 545 -22.34 -12.75 -20.07
C CYS A 545 -21.07 -12.43 -19.26
N SER A 546 -20.66 -11.17 -19.16
CA SER A 546 -19.46 -10.77 -18.40
C SER A 546 -19.63 -11.00 -16.90
N GLN A 547 -20.85 -10.85 -16.35
CA GLN A 547 -21.16 -11.22 -14.97
C GLN A 547 -20.83 -12.69 -14.67
N ILE A 548 -21.32 -13.64 -15.48
CA ILE A 548 -21.03 -15.08 -15.27
C ILE A 548 -19.53 -15.35 -15.50
N LEU A 549 -18.95 -14.78 -16.55
CA LEU A 549 -17.54 -14.94 -16.89
C LEU A 549 -16.61 -14.52 -15.76
N ILE A 550 -16.87 -13.40 -15.08
CA ILE A 550 -16.05 -12.93 -13.95
C ILE A 550 -16.02 -13.95 -12.81
N TYR A 551 -17.17 -14.52 -12.42
CA TYR A 551 -17.21 -15.57 -11.40
C TYR A 551 -16.45 -16.83 -11.86
N CYS A 552 -16.73 -17.30 -13.07
CA CYS A 552 -16.10 -18.50 -13.64
C CYS A 552 -14.58 -18.36 -13.86
N TRP A 553 -14.10 -17.16 -14.20
CA TRP A 553 -12.68 -16.87 -14.35
C TRP A 553 -11.95 -16.96 -13.01
N TYR A 554 -12.41 -16.21 -11.99
CA TYR A 554 -11.75 -16.24 -10.67
C TYR A 554 -11.90 -17.59 -9.96
N GLY A 555 -13.01 -18.31 -10.13
CA GLY A 555 -13.16 -19.67 -9.63
C GLY A 555 -12.18 -20.65 -10.29
N ASN A 556 -11.96 -20.51 -11.60
CA ASN A 556 -10.96 -21.30 -12.33
C ASN A 556 -9.51 -20.95 -11.92
N GLU A 557 -9.20 -19.65 -11.77
CA GLU A 557 -7.88 -19.17 -11.32
C GLU A 557 -7.54 -19.70 -9.91
N ILE A 558 -8.50 -19.68 -8.98
CA ILE A 558 -8.31 -20.24 -7.64
C ILE A 558 -8.10 -21.76 -7.70
N LYS A 559 -8.87 -22.49 -8.53
CA LYS A 559 -8.64 -23.92 -8.76
C LYS A 559 -7.22 -24.19 -9.26
N LEU A 560 -6.79 -23.52 -10.33
CA LEU A 560 -5.45 -23.69 -10.90
C LEU A 560 -4.35 -23.37 -9.89
N LYS A 561 -4.45 -22.23 -9.18
CA LYS A 561 -3.48 -21.85 -8.15
C LYS A 561 -3.45 -22.79 -6.95
N SER A 562 -4.58 -23.42 -6.60
CA SER A 562 -4.61 -24.41 -5.52
C SER A 562 -3.87 -25.71 -5.86
N ILE A 563 -3.84 -26.10 -7.14
CA ILE A 563 -3.11 -27.27 -7.64
C ILE A 563 -1.64 -26.94 -7.82
N GLN A 564 -1.31 -25.83 -8.50
CA GLN A 564 0.07 -25.36 -8.75
C GLN A 564 0.89 -25.22 -7.46
N PHE A 565 0.25 -24.93 -6.33
CA PHE A 565 0.91 -24.87 -5.03
C PHE A 565 1.57 -26.21 -4.62
N SER A 566 1.06 -27.35 -5.10
CA SER A 566 1.70 -28.67 -4.91
C SER A 566 2.98 -28.81 -5.72
N ASP A 567 2.99 -28.29 -6.95
CA ASP A 567 4.11 -28.37 -7.89
C ASP A 567 5.24 -27.42 -7.47
N GLU A 568 4.90 -26.21 -7.03
CA GLU A 568 5.81 -25.22 -6.45
C GLU A 568 6.50 -25.75 -5.16
N ILE A 569 5.80 -26.53 -4.33
CA ILE A 569 6.41 -27.21 -3.17
C ILE A 569 7.30 -28.38 -3.61
N PHE A 570 6.87 -29.16 -4.62
CA PHE A 570 7.67 -30.27 -5.15
C PHE A 570 9.01 -29.81 -5.74
N GLY A 571 9.04 -28.63 -6.37
CA GLY A 571 10.24 -28.00 -6.94
C GLY A 571 11.22 -27.38 -5.94
N MET A 572 10.95 -27.46 -4.63
CA MET A 572 11.87 -27.01 -3.58
C MET A 572 12.88 -28.10 -3.19
N ASP A 573 14.00 -27.75 -2.55
CA ASP A 573 14.95 -28.71 -1.97
C ASP A 573 14.44 -29.42 -0.69
N TRP A 574 13.13 -29.71 -0.61
CA TRP A 574 12.43 -30.26 0.56
C TRP A 574 12.94 -31.62 1.03
N ILE A 575 13.69 -32.33 0.18
CA ILE A 575 14.36 -33.60 0.50
C ILE A 575 15.43 -33.40 1.58
N THR A 576 16.15 -32.26 1.54
CA THR A 576 17.21 -31.88 2.49
C THR A 576 16.66 -31.34 3.81
N ALA A 577 15.40 -30.90 3.83
CA ALA A 577 14.78 -30.27 4.99
C ALA A 577 14.64 -31.25 6.17
N HIS A 578 14.70 -30.71 7.39
CA HIS A 578 14.60 -31.48 8.62
C HIS A 578 13.31 -32.33 8.67
N ARG A 579 13.37 -33.52 9.29
CA ARG A 579 12.33 -34.57 9.18
C ARG A 579 10.89 -34.05 9.36
N LYS A 580 10.67 -33.21 10.37
CA LYS A 580 9.35 -32.65 10.73
C LYS A 580 8.82 -31.64 9.69
N VAL A 581 9.72 -31.00 8.94
CA VAL A 581 9.41 -30.10 7.82
C VAL A 581 8.92 -30.91 6.63
N ARG A 582 9.69 -31.94 6.26
CA ARG A 582 9.34 -32.89 5.20
C ARG A 582 7.98 -33.56 5.45
N GLU A 583 7.74 -34.02 6.68
CA GLU A 583 6.43 -34.57 7.08
C GLU A 583 5.29 -33.54 6.96
N ASN A 584 5.53 -32.26 7.30
CA ASN A 584 4.54 -31.19 7.12
C ASN A 584 4.30 -30.80 5.65
N LEU A 585 5.37 -30.71 4.83
CA LEU A 585 5.27 -30.35 3.41
C LEU A 585 4.55 -31.45 2.62
N ILE A 586 4.85 -32.73 2.86
CA ILE A 586 4.12 -33.86 2.26
C ILE A 586 2.62 -33.82 2.63
N MET A 587 2.27 -33.47 3.88
CA MET A 587 0.87 -33.27 4.28
C MET A 587 0.21 -32.05 3.61
N ILE A 588 0.98 -31.03 3.22
CA ILE A 588 0.47 -29.87 2.48
C ILE A 588 0.27 -30.26 1.00
N MET A 589 1.26 -30.88 0.36
CA MET A 589 1.20 -31.37 -1.03
C MET A 589 0.00 -32.29 -1.25
N ASN A 590 -0.13 -33.33 -0.41
CA ASN A 590 -1.26 -34.28 -0.44
C ASN A 590 -2.62 -33.60 -0.22
N ARG A 591 -2.65 -32.38 0.32
CA ARG A 591 -3.86 -31.58 0.52
C ARG A 591 -4.11 -30.58 -0.61
N SER A 592 -3.09 -30.04 -1.27
CA SER A 592 -3.20 -29.23 -2.50
C SER A 592 -3.60 -30.05 -3.73
N LEU A 593 -3.34 -31.36 -3.73
CA LEU A 593 -3.93 -32.29 -4.70
C LEU A 593 -5.47 -32.34 -4.65
N ILE A 594 -6.09 -31.82 -3.57
CA ILE A 594 -7.54 -31.59 -3.51
C ILE A 594 -7.80 -30.11 -3.88
N PRO A 595 -8.31 -29.81 -5.08
CA PRO A 595 -8.47 -28.43 -5.54
C PRO A 595 -9.51 -27.65 -4.73
N ILE A 596 -9.27 -26.35 -4.55
CA ILE A 596 -10.23 -25.42 -3.94
C ILE A 596 -11.27 -25.03 -4.99
N GLU A 597 -12.37 -25.78 -5.05
CA GLU A 597 -13.48 -25.51 -5.96
C GLU A 597 -14.62 -24.72 -5.30
N PHE A 598 -15.11 -23.70 -6.00
CA PHE A 598 -16.34 -22.98 -5.63
C PHE A 598 -17.56 -23.65 -6.27
N SER A 599 -18.67 -23.72 -5.54
CA SER A 599 -19.82 -24.56 -5.90
C SER A 599 -21.13 -23.77 -5.83
N SER A 600 -21.74 -23.52 -6.98
CA SER A 600 -23.10 -23.00 -7.11
C SER A 600 -24.11 -24.03 -6.62
N ALA A 601 -24.65 -23.82 -5.41
CA ALA A 601 -25.62 -24.68 -4.72
C ALA A 601 -25.27 -26.20 -4.65
N HIS A 602 -23.98 -26.55 -4.71
CA HIS A 602 -23.47 -27.94 -4.87
C HIS A 602 -23.87 -28.65 -6.17
N ILE A 603 -24.51 -27.96 -7.13
CA ILE A 603 -24.99 -28.53 -8.41
C ILE A 603 -24.02 -28.22 -9.56
N LEU A 604 -23.38 -27.04 -9.54
CA LEU A 604 -22.45 -26.59 -10.60
C LEU A 604 -21.15 -26.07 -9.99
N THR A 605 -20.01 -26.48 -10.55
CA THR A 605 -18.69 -25.95 -10.19
C THR A 605 -18.43 -24.63 -10.91
N VAL A 606 -17.91 -23.63 -10.21
CA VAL A 606 -17.67 -22.27 -10.74
C VAL A 606 -16.33 -22.24 -11.47
N ASN A 607 -16.36 -22.58 -12.76
CA ASN A 607 -15.17 -22.62 -13.64
C ASN A 607 -15.56 -22.28 -15.10
N LEU A 608 -14.56 -22.21 -15.99
CA LEU A 608 -14.74 -21.81 -17.39
C LEU A 608 -15.50 -22.86 -18.23
N ASP A 609 -15.38 -24.15 -17.92
CA ASP A 609 -16.16 -25.22 -18.55
C ASP A 609 -17.66 -25.06 -18.26
N SER A 610 -18.03 -24.79 -17.00
CA SER A 610 -19.42 -24.47 -16.62
C SER A 610 -19.94 -23.19 -17.29
N PHE A 611 -19.10 -22.18 -17.54
CA PHE A 611 -19.49 -21.00 -18.34
C PHE A 611 -19.84 -21.39 -19.79
N VAL A 612 -18.99 -22.20 -20.44
CA VAL A 612 -19.24 -22.71 -21.81
C VAL A 612 -20.50 -23.60 -21.84
N LYS A 613 -20.73 -24.43 -20.82
CA LYS A 613 -21.95 -25.24 -20.66
C LYS A 613 -23.20 -24.38 -20.51
N LEU A 614 -23.17 -23.32 -19.69
CA LEU A 614 -24.28 -22.38 -19.52
C LEU A 614 -24.61 -21.64 -20.83
N LEU A 615 -23.60 -21.21 -21.58
CA LEU A 615 -23.81 -20.60 -22.91
C LEU A 615 -24.42 -21.60 -23.91
N LYS A 616 -23.91 -22.84 -23.96
CA LYS A 616 -24.48 -23.92 -24.78
C LYS A 616 -25.94 -24.21 -24.40
N MET A 617 -26.27 -24.26 -23.11
CA MET A 617 -27.65 -24.46 -22.66
C MET A 617 -28.56 -23.28 -23.03
N SER A 618 -28.13 -22.02 -22.84
CA SER A 618 -28.93 -20.86 -23.25
C SER A 618 -29.19 -20.82 -24.77
N TYR A 619 -28.22 -21.25 -25.59
CA TYR A 619 -28.38 -21.39 -27.03
C TYR A 619 -29.31 -22.54 -27.42
N SER A 620 -29.24 -23.69 -26.74
CA SER A 620 -30.17 -24.81 -26.94
C SER A 620 -31.62 -24.43 -26.58
N VAL A 621 -31.84 -23.75 -25.45
CA VAL A 621 -33.18 -23.28 -25.06
C VAL A 621 -33.70 -22.21 -26.04
N TYR A 622 -32.84 -21.31 -26.53
CA TYR A 622 -33.18 -20.39 -27.61
C TYR A 622 -33.62 -21.12 -28.90
N ASN A 623 -32.94 -22.20 -29.30
CA ASN A 623 -33.32 -22.99 -30.46
C ASN A 623 -34.67 -23.70 -30.27
N ILE A 624 -34.96 -24.21 -29.07
CA ILE A 624 -36.27 -24.79 -28.73
C ILE A 624 -37.37 -23.72 -28.83
N LEU A 625 -37.18 -22.55 -28.19
CA LEU A 625 -38.12 -21.42 -28.26
C LEU A 625 -38.34 -20.88 -29.69
N LYS A 626 -37.38 -21.11 -30.59
CA LYS A 626 -37.47 -20.78 -32.02
C LYS A 626 -38.20 -21.84 -32.85
N GLN A 627 -38.23 -23.09 -32.38
CA GLN A 627 -38.92 -24.22 -33.03
C GLN A 627 -40.37 -24.38 -32.58
N THR A 628 -40.71 -23.99 -31.35
CA THR A 628 -42.09 -23.93 -30.82
C THR A 628 -42.83 -22.72 -31.40
N LYS A 629 -43.18 -22.81 -32.69
CA LYS A 629 -43.72 -21.71 -33.51
C LYS A 629 -45.20 -21.89 -33.84
#